data_AF-A0A654M2F1-F1
#
_entry.id   AF-A0A654M2F1-F1
#
_cell.length_a   1.000
_cell.length_b   1.000
_cell.length_c   1.000
_cell.angle_alpha   90.00
_cell.angle_beta   90.00
_cell.angle_gamma   90.00
#
_symmetry.space_group_name_H-M   'P 1'
#
loop_
_entity.id
_entity.type
_entity.pdbx_description
1 polymer ?
#
loop_
_entity_poly.entity_id
_entity_poly.type
_entity_poly.pdbx_seq_one_letter_code
_entity_poly.pdbx_strand_id
1 'polypeptide(L)'
;MSSGNNSHNDPTESSQTGEPTDLDLSSFPTENSNDMKTSNEENIDSNFMIEAVHHAKEGKIVVPEAKQQDQLRNKGFGEIFNKEYVLNSLESLYLLQNNKIKIYRSKIEYDFSTFLKTLIKKDKKILTKYLIFRDLRSKGYVIKDGFGFGTDFRIYERGEYNKKTSKYISIGLNEGTNIKASEFADAIEQVENMGKSVVIAVVERRGEVIYYKTSKMTFFDNKKSKKLVT
;
A
#
# COMPACT_ATOMS: atom_id res chain seq x y z
N MET A 1 62.23 36.54 5.43
CA MET A 1 61.98 35.25 6.10
C MET A 1 60.48 35.11 6.31
N SER A 2 59.92 33.98 5.87
CA SER A 2 58.52 33.50 5.93
C SER A 2 57.44 34.37 5.26
N SER A 3 56.79 33.99 4.15
CA SER A 3 56.10 32.74 3.79
C SER A 3 54.96 32.37 4.75
N GLY A 4 53.72 32.55 4.28
CA GLY A 4 52.49 32.08 4.93
C GLY A 4 51.40 31.91 3.87
N ASN A 5 51.21 30.67 3.44
CA ASN A 5 50.36 30.21 2.35
C ASN A 5 48.85 30.36 2.61
N ASN A 6 48.13 30.62 1.51
CA ASN A 6 46.71 30.30 1.31
C ASN A 6 46.44 28.80 1.47
N SER A 7 45.37 28.45 2.20
CA SER A 7 44.48 27.34 1.84
C SER A 7 43.11 27.54 2.50
N HIS A 8 42.14 28.05 1.73
CA HIS A 8 40.72 27.84 2.03
C HIS A 8 40.32 26.58 1.26
N ASN A 9 40.07 25.50 1.99
CA ASN A 9 39.56 24.24 1.44
C ASN A 9 38.05 24.37 1.29
N ASP A 10 37.60 24.32 0.04
CA ASP A 10 36.20 24.12 -0.35
C ASP A 10 35.99 22.60 -0.48
N PRO A 11 35.10 21.96 0.30
CA PRO A 11 34.80 20.56 0.10
C PRO A 11 33.77 20.41 -1.02
N THR A 12 34.27 20.09 -2.21
CA THR A 12 33.50 19.41 -3.25
C THR A 12 33.39 17.94 -2.85
N GLU A 13 32.18 17.48 -2.49
CA GLU A 13 31.92 16.05 -2.31
C GLU A 13 30.65 15.63 -3.07
N SER A 14 30.93 15.02 -4.22
CA SER A 14 30.18 14.00 -4.97
C SER A 14 28.69 13.81 -4.68
N SER A 15 27.87 14.26 -5.63
CA SER A 15 26.55 13.71 -5.91
C SER A 15 26.67 12.28 -6.45
N GLN A 16 26.59 11.28 -5.56
CA GLN A 16 26.28 9.92 -5.97
C GLN A 16 24.79 9.85 -6.33
N THR A 17 24.51 10.00 -7.63
CA THR A 17 23.23 9.61 -8.21
C THR A 17 23.19 8.08 -8.24
N GLY A 18 22.65 7.48 -7.17
CA GLY A 18 22.31 6.07 -7.20
C GLY A 18 21.24 5.85 -8.27
N GLU A 19 21.56 5.09 -9.32
CA GLU A 19 20.57 4.61 -10.27
C GLU A 19 19.43 3.91 -9.50
N PRO A 20 18.15 4.19 -9.81
CA PRO A 20 17.05 3.49 -9.18
C PRO A 20 17.16 2.01 -9.54
N THR A 21 17.42 1.17 -8.53
CA THR A 21 17.36 -0.29 -8.66
C THR A 21 15.97 -0.67 -9.16
N ASP A 22 15.94 -1.20 -10.38
CA ASP A 22 14.75 -1.67 -11.06
C ASP A 22 13.89 -2.51 -10.12
N LEU A 23 12.58 -2.29 -10.16
CA LEU A 23 11.63 -3.25 -9.60
C LEU A 23 11.93 -4.62 -10.19
N ASP A 24 12.27 -5.59 -9.33
CA ASP A 24 12.22 -6.99 -9.70
C ASP A 24 10.75 -7.38 -9.92
N LEU A 25 10.31 -7.31 -11.17
CA LEU A 25 8.97 -7.70 -11.59
C LEU A 25 8.71 -9.20 -11.36
N SER A 26 9.74 -10.03 -11.12
CA SER A 26 9.56 -11.43 -10.72
C SER A 26 9.01 -11.59 -9.29
N SER A 27 9.10 -10.54 -8.47
CA SER A 27 8.47 -10.51 -7.14
C SER A 27 6.96 -10.24 -7.19
N PHE A 28 6.43 -9.77 -8.33
CA PHE A 28 4.99 -9.60 -8.55
C PHE A 28 4.45 -10.83 -9.29
N PRO A 29 3.38 -11.46 -8.79
CA PRO A 29 2.85 -12.66 -9.44
C PRO A 29 2.32 -12.31 -10.83
N THR A 30 2.83 -13.03 -11.84
CA THR A 30 2.27 -13.12 -13.19
C THR A 30 1.31 -14.31 -13.22
N GLU A 31 0.11 -14.11 -13.76
CA GLU A 31 -0.90 -15.17 -13.82
C GLU A 31 -0.42 -16.37 -14.64
N ASN A 32 -0.43 -17.55 -14.01
CA ASN A 32 -0.82 -18.78 -14.67
C ASN A 32 -1.46 -19.74 -13.66
N SER A 33 -2.51 -20.38 -14.15
CA SER A 33 -3.52 -21.19 -13.45
C SER A 33 -3.00 -22.43 -12.70
N ASN A 34 -3.73 -22.75 -11.62
CA ASN A 34 -3.95 -24.09 -11.05
C ASN A 34 -2.72 -24.94 -10.73
N ASP A 35 -2.35 -24.97 -9.45
CA ASP A 35 -2.05 -26.24 -8.79
C ASP A 35 -2.42 -26.17 -7.31
N MET A 36 -3.48 -26.89 -6.96
CA MET A 36 -3.86 -27.20 -5.59
C MET A 36 -2.85 -28.23 -5.07
N LYS A 37 -1.76 -27.75 -4.46
CA LYS A 37 -0.89 -28.58 -3.62
C LYS A 37 -1.14 -28.26 -2.16
N THR A 38 -1.88 -29.17 -1.53
CA THR A 38 -1.89 -29.41 -0.10
C THR A 38 -0.48 -29.71 0.39
N SER A 39 0.11 -28.78 1.13
CA SER A 39 1.22 -29.07 2.03
C SER A 39 0.82 -28.59 3.43
N ASN A 40 0.58 -29.58 4.29
CA ASN A 40 0.46 -29.41 5.73
C ASN A 40 1.79 -28.86 6.27
N GLU A 41 1.89 -27.55 6.42
CA GLU A 41 2.81 -26.95 7.36
C GLU A 41 2.05 -26.74 8.67
N GLU A 42 2.47 -27.47 9.69
CA GLU A 42 1.96 -27.40 11.05
C GLU A 42 2.03 -25.94 11.53
N ASN A 43 0.86 -25.30 11.62
CA ASN A 43 0.73 -23.88 11.91
C ASN A 43 0.93 -23.64 13.42
N ILE A 44 2.12 -23.22 13.81
CA ILE A 44 2.42 -22.67 15.15
C ILE A 44 1.99 -21.20 15.23
N ASP A 45 0.99 -20.75 14.45
CA ASP A 45 0.19 -19.58 14.84
C ASP A 45 -0.76 -20.06 15.93
N SER A 46 -0.35 -19.92 17.20
CA SER A 46 -1.28 -19.93 18.33
C SER A 46 -2.54 -19.17 17.92
N ASN A 47 -3.69 -19.80 17.99
CA ASN A 47 -4.98 -19.24 17.57
C ASN A 47 -5.35 -18.05 18.50
N PHE A 48 -4.71 -16.90 18.31
CA PHE A 48 -4.91 -15.72 19.15
C PHE A 48 -6.11 -14.95 18.62
N MET A 49 -7.06 -14.69 19.52
CA MET A 49 -8.25 -13.92 19.23
C MET A 49 -8.07 -12.52 19.81
N ILE A 50 -7.97 -11.52 18.94
CA ILE A 50 -7.93 -10.11 19.34
C ILE A 50 -9.34 -9.66 19.71
N GLU A 51 -9.48 -8.87 20.77
CA GLU A 51 -10.73 -8.19 21.08
C GLU A 51 -10.58 -6.69 20.85
N ALA A 52 -11.54 -6.08 20.16
CA ALA A 52 -11.54 -4.66 19.88
C ALA A 52 -12.93 -4.04 20.05
N VAL A 53 -12.93 -2.75 20.35
CA VAL A 53 -14.15 -1.95 20.56
C VAL A 53 -14.30 -0.94 19.42
N HIS A 54 -15.44 -0.94 18.75
CA HIS A 54 -15.78 0.03 17.72
C HIS A 54 -16.45 1.28 18.33
N HIS A 55 -15.70 2.36 18.39
CA HIS A 55 -16.16 3.69 18.78
C HIS A 55 -16.81 4.40 17.57
N ALA A 56 -18.04 4.03 17.25
CA ALA A 56 -18.72 4.42 16.01
C ALA A 56 -18.84 5.94 15.75
N LYS A 57 -18.91 6.75 16.82
CA LYS A 57 -18.95 8.23 16.73
C LYS A 57 -17.65 8.80 16.18
N GLU A 58 -16.52 8.22 16.57
CA GLU A 58 -15.18 8.63 16.16
C GLU A 58 -14.68 7.84 14.94
N GLY A 59 -15.36 6.74 14.60
CA GLY A 59 -14.97 5.85 13.50
C GLY A 59 -13.71 5.03 13.81
N LYS A 60 -13.36 4.87 15.09
CA LYS A 60 -12.15 4.16 15.53
C LYS A 60 -12.46 2.74 16.00
N ILE A 61 -11.52 1.84 15.77
CA ILE A 61 -11.51 0.48 16.32
C ILE A 61 -10.33 0.39 17.27
N VAL A 62 -10.60 0.29 18.57
CA VAL A 62 -9.60 0.36 19.63
C VAL A 62 -9.31 -1.03 20.17
N VAL A 63 -8.04 -1.37 20.32
CA VAL A 63 -7.58 -2.62 20.96
C VAL A 63 -7.08 -2.27 22.37
N PRO A 64 -7.79 -2.67 23.44
CA PRO A 64 -7.46 -2.21 24.79
C PRO A 64 -6.30 -3.00 25.44
N GLU A 65 -6.12 -4.28 25.09
CA GLU A 65 -5.18 -5.17 25.79
C GLU A 65 -3.76 -5.07 25.19
N ALA A 66 -2.76 -4.82 26.04
CA ALA A 66 -1.40 -4.50 25.60
C ALA A 66 -0.68 -5.65 24.87
N LYS A 67 -0.86 -6.90 25.31
CA LYS A 67 -0.25 -8.06 24.64
C LYS A 67 -0.78 -8.24 23.22
N GLN A 68 -2.07 -7.99 23.00
CA GLN A 68 -2.74 -8.01 21.70
C GLN A 68 -2.25 -6.87 20.81
N GLN A 69 -2.05 -5.67 21.38
CA GLN A 69 -1.42 -4.55 20.67
C GLN A 69 -0.01 -4.89 20.19
N ASP A 70 0.81 -5.53 21.02
CA ASP A 70 2.16 -5.96 20.68
C ASP A 70 2.16 -6.99 19.54
N GLN A 71 1.24 -7.95 19.58
CA GLN A 71 1.06 -8.95 18.53
C GLN A 71 0.68 -8.31 17.19
N LEU A 72 -0.28 -7.37 17.20
CA LEU A 72 -0.71 -6.64 16.01
C LEU A 72 0.42 -5.80 15.43
N ARG A 73 1.15 -5.09 16.28
CA ARG A 73 2.25 -4.21 15.89
C ARG A 73 3.36 -5.00 15.20
N ASN A 74 3.71 -6.17 15.74
CA ASN A 74 4.72 -7.06 15.15
C ASN A 74 4.28 -7.59 13.77
N LYS A 75 2.97 -7.72 13.52
CA LYS A 75 2.40 -8.13 12.23
C LYS A 75 2.05 -6.93 11.31
N GLY A 76 2.46 -5.71 11.69
CA GLY A 76 2.27 -4.48 10.91
C GLY A 76 0.83 -3.95 10.87
N PHE A 77 -0.03 -4.39 11.79
CA PHE A 77 -1.38 -3.84 11.96
C PHE A 77 -1.38 -2.71 12.98
N GLY A 78 -2.33 -1.79 12.84
CA GLY A 78 -2.61 -0.74 13.80
C GLY A 78 -1.51 0.31 13.96
N GLU A 79 -1.84 1.32 14.77
CA GLU A 79 -0.96 2.39 15.18
C GLU A 79 -1.42 3.01 16.50
N ILE A 80 -0.55 3.76 17.16
CA ILE A 80 -0.92 4.53 18.35
C ILE A 80 -1.42 5.89 17.89
N PHE A 81 -2.67 6.22 18.23
CA PHE A 81 -3.28 7.51 17.97
C PHE A 81 -3.94 8.03 19.25
N ASN A 82 -3.60 9.25 19.68
CA ASN A 82 -4.13 9.86 20.92
C ASN A 82 -4.03 8.95 22.17
N LYS A 83 -2.91 8.23 22.32
CA LYS A 83 -2.64 7.27 23.42
C LYS A 83 -3.49 5.99 23.38
N GLU A 84 -4.29 5.79 22.33
CA GLU A 84 -5.03 4.55 22.10
C GLU A 84 -4.36 3.77 20.96
N TYR A 85 -4.43 2.44 21.03
CA TYR A 85 -4.00 1.61 19.92
C TYR A 85 -5.19 1.34 19.00
N VAL A 86 -5.12 1.85 17.77
CA VAL A 86 -6.22 1.87 16.82
C VAL A 86 -5.91 1.02 15.60
N LEU A 87 -6.94 0.33 15.11
CA LEU A 87 -6.95 -0.32 13.80
C LEU A 87 -7.72 0.53 12.82
N ASN A 88 -7.23 0.65 11.60
CA ASN A 88 -8.02 1.26 10.54
C ASN A 88 -9.13 0.31 10.05
N SER A 89 -10.03 0.83 9.21
CA SER A 89 -11.19 0.07 8.71
C SER A 89 -10.80 -1.14 7.86
N LEU A 90 -9.75 -1.04 7.07
CA LEU A 90 -9.29 -2.12 6.17
C LEU A 90 -8.57 -3.23 6.94
N GLU A 91 -7.72 -2.85 7.89
CA GLU A 91 -7.06 -3.77 8.83
C GLU A 91 -8.11 -4.55 9.64
N SER A 92 -9.13 -3.85 10.15
CA SER A 92 -10.25 -4.44 10.90
C SER A 92 -11.03 -5.45 10.06
N LEU A 93 -11.38 -5.09 8.81
CA LEU A 93 -12.06 -6.01 7.88
C LEU A 93 -11.19 -7.24 7.56
N TYR A 94 -9.89 -7.06 7.37
CA TYR A 94 -8.98 -8.17 7.04
C TYR A 94 -8.85 -9.15 8.20
N LEU A 95 -8.70 -8.63 9.42
CA LEU A 95 -8.63 -9.46 10.62
C LEU A 95 -9.98 -10.16 10.89
N LEU A 96 -11.11 -9.49 10.64
CA LEU A 96 -12.44 -10.11 10.75
C LEU A 96 -12.63 -11.24 9.74
N GLN A 97 -12.31 -11.02 8.46
CA GLN A 97 -12.42 -12.04 7.42
C GLN A 97 -11.60 -13.29 7.76
N ASN A 98 -10.45 -13.09 8.40
CA ASN A 98 -9.54 -14.18 8.76
C ASN A 98 -9.82 -14.77 10.15
N ASN A 99 -10.91 -14.40 10.80
CA ASN A 99 -11.26 -14.85 12.16
C ASN A 99 -10.13 -14.62 13.18
N LYS A 100 -9.43 -13.47 13.09
CA LYS A 100 -8.33 -13.07 13.98
C LYS A 100 -8.70 -11.94 14.95
N ILE A 101 -9.90 -11.36 14.82
CA ILE A 101 -10.42 -10.34 15.73
C ILE A 101 -11.92 -10.52 15.98
N LYS A 102 -12.38 -10.13 17.16
CA LYS A 102 -13.78 -9.84 17.48
C LYS A 102 -13.93 -8.36 17.71
N ILE A 103 -14.87 -7.73 17.01
CA ILE A 103 -15.12 -6.30 17.12
C ILE A 103 -16.49 -6.09 17.73
N TYR A 104 -16.54 -5.43 18.88
CA TYR A 104 -17.77 -5.16 19.60
C TYR A 104 -18.16 -3.70 19.49
N ARG A 105 -19.46 -3.44 19.32
CA ARG A 105 -20.08 -2.14 19.58
C ARG A 105 -21.07 -2.29 20.71
N SER A 106 -20.74 -1.73 21.86
CA SER A 106 -21.48 -1.93 23.10
C SER A 106 -21.55 -3.44 23.44
N LYS A 107 -22.69 -4.10 23.21
CA LYS A 107 -22.88 -5.55 23.46
C LYS A 107 -23.05 -6.37 22.19
N ILE A 108 -22.97 -5.74 21.02
CA ILE A 108 -23.20 -6.39 19.73
C ILE A 108 -21.85 -6.65 19.07
N GLU A 109 -21.57 -7.91 18.75
CA GLU A 109 -20.42 -8.30 17.94
C GLU A 109 -20.71 -8.06 16.47
N TYR A 110 -19.74 -7.52 15.74
CA TYR A 110 -19.80 -7.40 14.29
C TYR A 110 -19.25 -8.66 13.63
N ASP A 111 -20.04 -9.23 12.72
CA ASP A 111 -19.49 -10.11 11.69
C ASP A 111 -18.91 -9.27 10.52
N PHE A 112 -18.21 -9.94 9.61
CA PHE A 112 -17.62 -9.28 8.43
C PHE A 112 -18.67 -8.53 7.58
N SER A 113 -19.81 -9.16 7.30
CA SER A 113 -20.84 -8.61 6.39
C SER A 113 -21.48 -7.34 6.95
N THR A 114 -21.86 -7.39 8.23
CA THR A 114 -22.46 -6.29 8.98
C THR A 114 -21.46 -5.15 9.12
N PHE A 115 -20.20 -5.42 9.45
CA PHE A 115 -19.17 -4.39 9.53
C PHE A 115 -18.94 -3.73 8.17
N LEU A 116 -18.74 -4.51 7.11
CA LEU A 116 -18.56 -4.00 5.75
C LEU A 116 -19.73 -3.12 5.30
N LYS A 117 -20.97 -3.55 5.56
CA LYS A 117 -22.18 -2.74 5.28
C LYS A 117 -22.17 -1.39 6.00
N THR A 118 -21.63 -1.31 7.22
CA THR A 118 -21.48 -0.02 7.91
C THR A 118 -20.45 0.88 7.25
N LEU A 119 -19.36 0.31 6.72
CA LEU A 119 -18.30 1.06 6.07
C LEU A 119 -18.68 1.54 4.68
N ILE A 120 -19.42 0.73 3.89
CA ILE A 120 -19.92 1.11 2.56
C ILE A 120 -20.79 2.38 2.62
N LYS A 121 -21.55 2.56 3.71
CA LYS A 121 -22.35 3.77 3.91
C LYS A 121 -21.52 5.04 4.10
N LYS A 122 -20.27 4.91 4.56
CA LYS A 122 -19.34 6.02 4.82
C LYS A 122 -18.40 6.28 3.63
N ASP A 123 -17.86 5.22 3.03
CA ASP A 123 -16.93 5.31 1.91
C ASP A 123 -17.35 4.35 0.80
N LYS A 124 -17.80 4.92 -0.33
CA LYS A 124 -18.21 4.15 -1.51
C LYS A 124 -17.04 3.39 -2.16
N LYS A 125 -15.79 3.81 -1.91
CA LYS A 125 -14.57 3.17 -2.43
C LYS A 125 -14.04 2.07 -1.51
N ILE A 126 -14.68 1.82 -0.36
CA ILE A 126 -14.14 0.90 0.65
C ILE A 126 -13.97 -0.53 0.11
N LEU A 127 -14.85 -0.98 -0.79
CA LEU A 127 -14.75 -2.33 -1.36
C LEU A 127 -13.51 -2.47 -2.25
N THR A 128 -13.29 -1.52 -3.16
CA THR A 128 -12.08 -1.46 -4.00
C THR A 128 -10.83 -1.41 -3.14
N LYS A 129 -10.80 -0.51 -2.16
CA LYS A 129 -9.71 -0.41 -1.17
C LYS A 129 -9.45 -1.74 -0.47
N TYR A 130 -10.51 -2.40 -0.04
CA TYR A 130 -10.41 -3.66 0.69
C TYR A 130 -9.89 -4.81 -0.17
N LEU A 131 -10.32 -4.91 -1.43
CA LEU A 131 -9.84 -5.95 -2.34
C LEU A 131 -8.34 -5.83 -2.60
N ILE A 132 -7.86 -4.61 -2.86
CA ILE A 132 -6.43 -4.32 -3.03
C ILE A 132 -5.66 -4.60 -1.73
N PHE A 133 -6.17 -4.12 -0.59
CA PHE A 133 -5.56 -4.34 0.72
C PHE A 133 -5.44 -5.83 1.05
N ARG A 134 -6.53 -6.59 0.85
CA ARG A 134 -6.60 -8.04 1.11
C ARG A 134 -5.60 -8.79 0.25
N ASP A 135 -5.55 -8.50 -1.06
CA ASP A 135 -4.62 -9.16 -1.98
C ASP A 135 -3.17 -8.93 -1.54
N LEU A 136 -2.76 -7.68 -1.35
CA LEU A 136 -1.39 -7.35 -0.95
C LEU A 136 -1.04 -7.91 0.44
N ARG A 137 -1.96 -7.85 1.41
CA ARG A 137 -1.73 -8.42 2.74
C ARG A 137 -1.60 -9.94 2.71
N SER A 138 -2.40 -10.62 1.89
CA SER A 138 -2.29 -12.08 1.71
C SER A 138 -0.94 -12.49 1.11
N LYS A 139 -0.35 -11.61 0.30
CA LYS A 139 1.01 -11.75 -0.27
C LYS A 139 2.11 -11.29 0.68
N GLY A 140 1.80 -10.93 1.93
CA GLY A 140 2.79 -10.63 2.97
C GLY A 140 3.32 -9.19 2.97
N TYR A 141 2.81 -8.32 2.10
CA TYR A 141 3.14 -6.89 2.16
C TYR A 141 2.49 -6.23 3.38
N VAL A 142 3.10 -5.17 3.90
CA VAL A 142 2.43 -4.27 4.86
C VAL A 142 1.89 -3.06 4.10
N ILE A 143 0.62 -2.77 4.34
CA ILE A 143 -0.13 -1.72 3.65
C ILE A 143 -0.54 -0.65 4.66
N LYS A 144 -0.22 0.60 4.35
CA LYS A 144 -0.67 1.77 5.11
C LYS A 144 -1.34 2.77 4.19
N ASP A 145 -2.15 3.64 4.77
CA ASP A 145 -2.86 4.67 4.01
C ASP A 145 -1.87 5.52 3.20
N GLY A 146 -2.25 5.84 1.97
CA GLY A 146 -1.48 6.67 1.06
C GLY A 146 -1.48 8.15 1.43
N PHE A 147 -1.30 8.98 0.41
CA PHE A 147 -1.22 10.44 0.48
C PHE A 147 -2.51 11.15 0.07
N GLY A 148 -3.59 10.42 -0.20
CA GLY A 148 -4.92 11.02 -0.36
C GLY A 148 -5.39 11.17 -1.81
N PHE A 149 -4.81 10.42 -2.75
CA PHE A 149 -5.33 10.25 -4.12
C PHE A 149 -6.65 9.45 -4.17
N GLY A 150 -7.12 8.98 -3.02
CA GLY A 150 -8.46 8.49 -2.78
C GLY A 150 -8.54 6.98 -2.67
N THR A 151 -7.77 6.23 -3.45
CA THR A 151 -7.62 4.76 -3.35
C THR A 151 -6.14 4.39 -3.37
N ASP A 152 -5.33 5.15 -2.65
CA ASP A 152 -3.89 5.00 -2.69
C ASP A 152 -3.30 4.43 -1.39
N PHE A 153 -2.22 3.66 -1.54
CA PHE A 153 -1.63 2.89 -0.47
C PHE A 153 -0.11 2.96 -0.51
N ARG A 154 0.50 3.14 0.66
CA ARG A 154 1.93 2.88 0.86
C ARG A 154 2.15 1.40 1.04
N ILE A 155 3.01 0.83 0.19
CA ILE A 155 3.38 -0.58 0.24
C ILE A 155 4.79 -0.71 0.79
N TYR A 156 4.92 -1.54 1.82
CA TYR A 156 6.21 -1.96 2.37
C TYR A 156 6.43 -3.41 1.99
N GLU A 157 7.62 -3.70 1.45
CA GLU A 157 8.02 -5.06 1.16
C GLU A 157 8.14 -5.89 2.44
N ARG A 158 8.20 -7.21 2.28
CA ARG A 158 8.25 -8.17 3.40
C ARG A 158 9.45 -7.85 4.30
N GLY A 159 9.17 -7.66 5.58
CA GLY A 159 10.20 -7.42 6.60
C GLY A 159 10.80 -5.99 6.61
N GLU A 160 10.36 -5.10 5.73
CA GLU A 160 10.86 -3.72 5.64
C GLU A 160 10.06 -2.70 6.47
N TYR A 161 8.83 -3.03 6.85
CA TYR A 161 7.99 -2.17 7.66
C TYR A 161 8.68 -1.78 8.99
N ASN A 162 8.62 -0.49 9.36
CA ASN A 162 9.36 0.16 10.46
C ASN A 162 10.90 0.18 10.35
N LYS A 163 11.48 -0.37 9.27
CA LYS A 163 12.93 -0.32 9.02
C LYS A 163 13.29 0.60 7.85
N LYS A 164 12.44 0.64 6.83
CA LYS A 164 12.62 1.48 5.64
C LYS A 164 11.34 2.27 5.34
N THR A 165 11.49 3.33 4.56
CA THR A 165 10.35 4.05 3.99
C THR A 165 9.70 3.20 2.89
N SER A 166 8.39 3.39 2.64
CA SER A 166 7.71 2.65 1.56
C SER A 166 8.32 3.01 0.20
N LYS A 167 8.69 2.02 -0.61
CA LYS A 167 9.22 2.26 -1.96
C LYS A 167 8.09 2.51 -2.98
N TYR A 168 6.95 1.85 -2.79
CA TYR A 168 5.83 1.91 -3.74
C TYR A 168 4.62 2.63 -3.17
N ILE A 169 3.90 3.30 -4.08
CA ILE A 169 2.54 3.77 -3.88
C ILE A 169 1.66 3.04 -4.89
N SER A 170 0.66 2.32 -4.39
CA SER A 170 -0.38 1.79 -5.26
C SER A 170 -1.50 2.80 -5.42
N ILE A 171 -2.03 2.95 -6.63
CA ILE A 171 -3.26 3.71 -6.93
C ILE A 171 -4.30 2.72 -7.43
N GLY A 172 -5.42 2.63 -6.72
CA GLY A 172 -6.50 1.69 -6.99
C GLY A 172 -7.58 2.22 -7.93
N LEU A 173 -7.94 1.44 -8.93
CA LEU A 173 -9.00 1.71 -9.91
C LEU A 173 -9.94 0.50 -10.03
N ASN A 174 -11.20 0.70 -10.40
CA ASN A 174 -12.05 -0.41 -10.85
C ASN A 174 -12.02 -0.47 -12.37
N GLU A 175 -12.05 -1.67 -12.93
CA GLU A 175 -12.24 -1.90 -14.37
C GLU A 175 -13.49 -1.14 -14.88
N GLY A 176 -13.34 -0.47 -16.02
CA GLY A 176 -14.39 0.36 -16.61
C GLY A 176 -14.59 1.73 -15.95
N THR A 177 -13.77 2.10 -14.95
CA THR A 177 -13.76 3.46 -14.41
C THR A 177 -13.20 4.44 -15.45
N ASN A 178 -13.93 5.52 -15.72
CA ASN A 178 -13.44 6.62 -16.52
C ASN A 178 -12.59 7.55 -15.64
N ILE A 179 -11.35 7.80 -16.06
CA ILE A 179 -10.44 8.78 -15.47
C ILE A 179 -9.93 9.70 -16.56
N LYS A 180 -9.76 10.99 -16.26
CA LYS A 180 -9.14 11.92 -17.20
C LYS A 180 -7.65 11.59 -17.31
N ALA A 181 -7.13 11.58 -18.53
CA ALA A 181 -5.71 11.32 -18.77
C ALA A 181 -4.80 12.30 -18.00
N SER A 182 -5.19 13.57 -17.91
CA SER A 182 -4.46 14.58 -17.13
C SER A 182 -4.46 14.26 -15.63
N GLU A 183 -5.61 13.94 -15.05
CA GLU A 183 -5.72 13.58 -13.62
C GLU A 183 -4.88 12.35 -13.27
N PHE A 184 -4.87 11.36 -14.16
CA PHE A 184 -4.05 10.17 -14.01
C PHE A 184 -2.55 10.49 -14.10
N ALA A 185 -2.14 11.30 -15.07
CA ALA A 185 -0.76 11.74 -15.22
C ALA A 185 -0.29 12.57 -14.01
N ASP A 186 -1.11 13.51 -13.54
CA ASP A 186 -0.82 14.37 -12.38
C ASP A 186 -0.63 13.53 -11.10
N ALA A 187 -1.42 12.48 -10.92
CA ALA A 187 -1.28 11.57 -9.78
C ALA A 187 0.03 10.77 -9.84
N ILE A 188 0.40 10.30 -11.04
CA ILE A 188 1.67 9.59 -11.25
C ILE A 188 2.85 10.53 -10.98
N GLU A 189 2.83 11.73 -11.56
CA GLU A 189 3.90 12.72 -11.41
C GLU A 189 4.08 13.14 -9.94
N GLN A 190 2.98 13.33 -9.19
CA GLN A 190 3.07 13.64 -7.77
C GLN A 190 3.80 12.54 -6.98
N VAL A 191 3.48 11.27 -7.23
CA VAL A 191 4.15 10.16 -6.54
C VAL A 191 5.62 10.05 -6.94
N GLU A 192 5.93 10.20 -8.23
CA GLU A 192 7.31 10.17 -8.72
C GLU A 192 8.15 11.32 -8.14
N ASN A 193 7.57 12.52 -8.02
CA ASN A 193 8.21 13.68 -7.40
C ASN A 193 8.51 13.46 -5.89
N MET A 194 7.79 12.56 -5.23
CA MET A 194 8.08 12.12 -3.86
C MET A 194 9.20 11.07 -3.78
N GLY A 195 9.82 10.73 -4.92
CA GLY A 195 10.84 9.69 -5.04
C GLY A 195 10.29 8.27 -4.86
N LYS A 196 8.99 8.07 -5.09
CA LYS A 196 8.32 6.76 -4.95
C LYS A 196 7.94 6.21 -6.30
N SER A 197 7.86 4.88 -6.40
CA SER A 197 7.40 4.21 -7.61
C SER A 197 5.89 3.95 -7.58
N VAL A 198 5.20 4.26 -8.66
CA VAL A 198 3.75 4.05 -8.79
C VAL A 198 3.45 2.62 -9.26
N VAL A 199 2.42 2.01 -8.67
CA VAL A 199 1.82 0.76 -9.14
C VAL A 199 0.31 0.96 -9.28
N ILE A 200 -0.25 0.70 -10.45
CA ILE A 200 -1.70 0.80 -10.65
C ILE A 200 -2.33 -0.54 -10.29
N ALA A 201 -3.25 -0.55 -9.34
CA ALA A 201 -4.01 -1.73 -8.95
C ALA A 201 -5.42 -1.64 -9.54
N VAL A 202 -5.71 -2.43 -10.56
CA VAL A 202 -7.02 -2.50 -11.21
C VAL A 202 -7.81 -3.65 -10.62
N VAL A 203 -8.95 -3.36 -10.04
CA VAL A 203 -9.91 -4.35 -9.57
C VAL A 203 -10.85 -4.71 -10.71
N GLU A 204 -10.76 -5.94 -11.16
CA GLU A 204 -11.59 -6.49 -12.25
C GLU A 204 -13.02 -6.77 -11.78
N ARG A 205 -13.97 -6.90 -12.72
CA ARG A 205 -15.40 -7.12 -12.39
C ARG A 205 -15.69 -8.32 -11.50
N ARG A 206 -14.81 -9.33 -11.48
CA ARG A 206 -14.93 -10.53 -10.63
C ARG A 206 -14.24 -10.39 -9.26
N GLY A 207 -13.58 -9.26 -9.00
CA GLY A 207 -12.92 -8.96 -7.73
C GLY A 207 -11.46 -9.41 -7.63
N GLU A 208 -10.87 -9.82 -8.76
CA GLU A 208 -9.43 -10.04 -8.90
C GLU A 208 -8.70 -8.70 -9.02
N VAL A 209 -7.44 -8.64 -8.58
CA VAL A 209 -6.64 -7.40 -8.60
C VAL A 209 -5.44 -7.60 -9.52
N ILE A 210 -5.36 -6.79 -10.56
CA ILE A 210 -4.28 -6.79 -11.56
C ILE A 210 -3.39 -5.58 -11.32
N TYR A 211 -2.07 -5.79 -11.32
CA TYR A 211 -1.10 -4.74 -11.02
C TYR A 211 -0.30 -4.34 -12.25
N TYR A 212 -0.22 -3.04 -12.53
CA TYR A 212 0.57 -2.48 -13.62
C TYR A 212 1.65 -1.55 -13.08
N LYS A 213 2.88 -1.73 -13.56
CA LYS A 213 3.96 -0.77 -13.35
C LYS A 213 3.83 0.35 -14.37
N THR A 214 4.02 1.59 -13.94
CA THR A 214 4.08 2.75 -14.85
C THR A 214 5.51 3.19 -15.05
N SER A 215 5.81 3.73 -16.23
CA SER A 215 7.06 4.41 -16.53
C SER A 215 6.80 5.62 -17.41
N LYS A 216 7.49 6.72 -17.14
CA LYS A 216 7.48 7.90 -18.01
C LYS A 216 8.32 7.61 -19.25
N MET A 217 7.76 7.89 -20.42
CA MET A 217 8.47 7.75 -21.70
C MET A 217 8.47 9.08 -22.44
N THR A 218 9.65 9.50 -22.89
CA THR A 218 9.81 10.69 -23.73
C THR A 218 9.91 10.26 -25.18
N PHE A 219 9.05 10.81 -26.03
CA PHE A 219 9.09 10.58 -27.47
C PHE A 219 9.84 11.72 -28.16
N PHE A 220 10.74 11.38 -29.08
CA PHE A 220 11.38 12.36 -29.95
C PHE A 220 10.44 12.77 -31.09
N ASP A 221 10.56 14.02 -31.54
CA ASP A 221 9.78 14.51 -32.68
C ASP A 221 10.02 13.67 -33.93
N ASN A 222 8.92 13.34 -34.61
CA ASN A 222 8.97 12.61 -35.87
C ASN A 222 9.43 13.57 -36.99
N LYS A 223 10.74 13.65 -37.24
CA LYS A 223 11.29 14.39 -38.39
C LYS A 223 10.80 13.74 -39.68
N LYS A 224 9.71 14.26 -40.27
CA LYS A 224 9.33 13.95 -41.64
C LYS A 224 10.51 14.28 -42.55
N SER A 225 11.19 13.26 -43.07
CA SER A 225 12.10 13.40 -44.20
C SER A 225 11.27 13.90 -45.39
N LYS A 226 11.31 15.20 -45.65
CA LYS A 226 10.89 15.73 -46.95
C LYS A 226 11.80 15.08 -47.99
N LYS A 227 11.31 14.02 -48.66
CA LYS A 227 11.85 13.67 -49.97
C LYS A 227 11.61 14.88 -50.86
N LEU A 228 12.69 15.60 -51.17
CA LEU A 228 12.74 16.48 -52.33
C LEU A 228 12.41 15.60 -53.53
N VAL A 229 11.21 15.74 -54.05
CA VAL A 229 10.87 15.27 -55.39
C VAL A 229 11.45 16.35 -56.31
N THR A 230 12.58 16.01 -56.93
CA THR A 230 13.22 16.79 -58.00
C THR A 230 12.43 16.65 -59.29
#